data_AF-A0A1T4QW63-F1
#
_entry.id   AF-A0A1T4QW63-F1
#
_cell.length_a   1.000
_cell.length_b   1.000
_cell.length_c   1.000
_cell.angle_alpha   90.00
_cell.angle_beta   90.00
_cell.angle_gamma   90.00
#
_symmetry.space_group_name_H-M   'P 1'
#
loop_
_entity.id
_entity.type
_entity.pdbx_description
1 polymer ?
#
loop_
_entity_poly.entity_id
_entity_poly.type
_entity_poly.pdbx_seq_one_letter_code
_entity_poly.pdbx_strand_id
1 'polypeptide(L)'
;MIASRHLLVGIAVATAGCSGSVPMHDEDAALGRTPADGLEEAVEAAPAGPDKRGTVMYVGDADGKKRSVEIYYDRRHVRTIDHSFGEFQQELPASMSSSGNIVLLHQVESGTLHVSPEEVQRHERYYCNFVDLRTGCLLDRRTGEFCAGEWAENDTWRGSDGRTVNLLEERITAAQVVGSSQPPADGPVWSYRNLRHCDPPGRHNRRSYITLLEANVFSLTAEQLGAEWEDSENW
;
A
#
# COMPACT_ATOMS: atom_id res chain seq x y z
N MET A 1 -54.50 -27.16 13.09
CA MET A 1 -54.61 -26.58 14.45
C MET A 1 -53.47 -25.57 14.54
N ILE A 2 -53.74 -24.26 14.34
CA ILE A 2 -53.98 -23.27 15.41
C ILE A 2 -52.70 -23.16 16.29
N ALA A 3 -51.79 -22.23 15.97
CA ALA A 3 -51.65 -20.89 16.57
C ALA A 3 -51.09 -20.93 18.02
N SER A 4 -50.26 -20.00 18.51
CA SER A 4 -50.27 -18.56 18.24
C SER A 4 -48.90 -17.88 18.44
N ARG A 5 -48.76 -16.64 17.95
CA ARG A 5 -47.69 -15.69 18.32
C ARG A 5 -47.98 -15.13 19.72
N HIS A 6 -46.95 -14.63 20.42
CA HIS A 6 -47.02 -13.31 21.06
C HIS A 6 -45.64 -12.64 21.14
N LEU A 7 -45.66 -11.33 20.90
CA LEU A 7 -44.54 -10.39 20.97
C LEU A 7 -44.79 -9.50 22.19
N LEU A 8 -43.76 -9.09 22.94
CA LEU A 8 -43.87 -7.94 23.84
C LEU A 8 -42.52 -7.23 24.00
N VAL A 9 -42.55 -5.93 23.76
CA VAL A 9 -41.43 -4.98 23.86
C VAL A 9 -41.52 -4.28 25.21
N GLY A 10 -40.38 -4.03 25.85
CA GLY A 10 -40.29 -3.22 27.08
C GLY A 10 -39.13 -2.26 27.01
N ILE A 11 -39.42 -0.97 26.81
CA ILE A 11 -38.44 0.13 26.89
C ILE A 11 -38.52 0.72 28.30
N ALA A 12 -37.37 0.98 28.93
CA ALA A 12 -37.29 1.74 30.16
C ALA A 12 -36.35 2.94 29.96
N VAL A 13 -36.89 4.15 30.14
CA VAL A 13 -36.14 5.41 30.17
C VAL A 13 -36.03 5.86 31.63
N ALA A 14 -34.83 6.24 32.06
CA ALA A 14 -34.60 6.84 33.38
C ALA A 14 -33.97 8.22 33.23
N THR A 15 -34.67 9.24 33.72
CA THR A 15 -34.24 10.65 33.71
C THR A 15 -33.50 11.01 34.99
N ALA A 16 -32.38 11.74 34.89
CA ALA A 16 -31.71 12.36 36.03
C ALA A 16 -31.90 13.89 36.00
N GLY A 17 -32.41 14.46 37.09
CA GLY A 17 -32.62 15.91 37.26
C GLY A 17 -31.53 16.58 38.11
N CYS A 18 -31.34 17.88 37.90
CA CYS A 18 -30.32 18.71 38.57
C CYS A 18 -30.81 19.29 39.90
N SER A 19 -29.90 19.64 40.82
CA SER A 19 -29.82 20.94 41.56
C SER A 19 -28.92 20.87 42.82
N GLY A 20 -28.07 21.89 43.09
CA GLY A 20 -27.40 22.04 44.39
C GLY A 20 -26.14 22.94 44.41
N SER A 21 -26.13 24.00 45.24
CA SER A 21 -25.13 25.09 45.25
C SER A 21 -25.26 25.94 46.54
N VAL A 22 -24.36 26.81 47.04
CA VAL A 22 -23.05 27.39 46.60
C VAL A 22 -22.32 27.95 47.85
N PRO A 23 -20.97 28.12 47.93
CA PRO A 23 -20.32 29.35 47.44
C PRO A 23 -18.86 29.20 46.91
N MET A 24 -17.86 29.72 47.64
CA MET A 24 -16.49 30.09 47.23
C MET A 24 -15.53 30.00 48.42
N HIS A 25 -14.22 29.81 48.17
CA HIS A 25 -13.19 30.80 48.53
C HIS A 25 -11.85 30.54 47.82
N ASP A 26 -11.24 31.65 47.39
CA ASP A 26 -9.83 31.99 47.16
C ASP A 26 -8.89 31.18 46.23
N GLU A 27 -8.41 31.93 45.23
CA GLU A 27 -7.00 32.17 44.88
C GLU A 27 -6.03 30.97 44.77
N ASP A 28 -5.62 30.61 43.54
CA ASP A 28 -4.36 31.18 42.98
C ASP A 28 -4.08 30.78 41.52
N ALA A 29 -3.12 31.47 40.91
CA ALA A 29 -2.73 31.46 39.49
C ALA A 29 -2.43 30.09 38.83
N ALA A 30 -3.04 29.84 37.66
CA ALA A 30 -2.42 29.11 36.55
C ALA A 30 -3.00 29.53 35.18
N LEU A 31 -2.15 30.08 34.30
CA LEU A 31 -2.50 30.38 32.91
C LEU A 31 -2.78 29.08 32.12
N GLY A 32 -3.67 29.18 31.14
CA GLY A 32 -4.34 28.03 30.52
C GLY A 32 -3.41 26.95 29.96
N ARG A 33 -3.65 25.70 30.38
CA ARG A 33 -3.25 24.50 29.65
C ARG A 33 -4.39 24.09 28.73
N THR A 34 -4.26 24.35 27.42
CA THR A 34 -5.02 23.64 26.41
C THR A 34 -4.46 22.23 26.23
N PRO A 35 -5.25 21.16 26.37
CA PRO A 35 -4.85 19.83 25.93
C PRO A 35 -5.05 19.73 24.42
N ALA A 36 -3.95 19.58 23.69
CA ALA A 36 -3.94 19.22 22.28
C ALA A 36 -2.76 18.26 22.06
N ASP A 37 -2.90 17.05 22.59
CA ASP A 37 -2.13 15.90 22.10
C ASP A 37 -2.41 15.69 20.61
N GLY A 38 -1.39 15.30 19.85
CA GLY A 38 -1.49 15.12 18.40
C GLY A 38 -0.52 16.00 17.60
N LEU A 39 0.75 16.06 18.02
CA LEU A 39 1.82 16.41 17.08
C LEU A 39 1.88 15.32 16.01
N GLU A 40 1.66 15.72 14.76
CA GLU A 40 1.84 14.86 13.58
C GLU A 40 3.24 14.23 13.62
N GLU A 41 3.31 12.89 13.63
CA GLU A 41 4.57 12.17 13.59
C GLU A 41 5.25 12.44 12.24
N ALA A 42 6.51 12.91 12.29
CA ALA A 42 7.09 13.70 11.22
C ALA A 42 7.14 12.95 9.87
N VAL A 43 6.42 13.50 8.88
CA VAL A 43 6.43 13.02 7.49
C VAL A 43 7.73 13.45 6.82
N GLU A 44 8.78 12.63 6.96
CA GLU A 44 10.07 12.89 6.34
C GLU A 44 10.05 12.47 4.87
N ALA A 45 9.79 13.44 3.99
CA ALA A 45 9.89 13.26 2.56
C ALA A 45 11.35 12.96 2.16
N ALA A 46 11.53 11.97 1.31
CA ALA A 46 12.80 11.69 0.64
C ALA A 46 12.78 12.36 -0.74
N PRO A 47 13.19 13.65 -0.88
CA PRO A 47 13.28 14.28 -2.17
C PRO A 47 14.33 13.55 -3.01
N ALA A 48 14.01 13.31 -4.28
CA ALA A 48 14.90 12.68 -5.24
C ALA A 48 16.03 13.61 -5.73
N GLY A 49 16.59 14.45 -4.85
CA GLY A 49 17.45 15.57 -5.23
C GLY A 49 16.70 16.71 -5.95
N PRO A 50 17.41 17.78 -6.36
CA PRO A 50 16.79 19.03 -6.81
C PRO A 50 16.15 18.97 -8.21
N ASP A 51 16.61 18.09 -9.11
CA ASP A 51 16.23 18.07 -10.53
C ASP A 51 15.20 16.98 -10.90
N LYS A 52 14.68 16.23 -9.93
CA LYS A 52 13.80 15.09 -10.16
C LYS A 52 12.34 15.42 -9.88
N ARG A 53 11.45 14.80 -10.67
CA ARG A 53 9.99 15.05 -10.64
C ARG A 53 9.23 14.12 -9.69
N GLY A 54 9.84 12.98 -9.34
CA GLY A 54 9.29 12.01 -8.41
C GLY A 54 9.78 12.23 -6.98
N THR A 55 8.93 11.93 -6.00
CA THR A 55 9.24 11.96 -4.57
C THR A 55 8.60 10.75 -3.91
N VAL A 56 9.25 10.19 -2.89
CA VAL A 56 8.66 9.19 -2.00
C VAL A 56 8.61 9.70 -0.57
N MET A 57 7.51 9.43 0.11
CA MET A 57 7.26 9.81 1.49
C MET A 57 6.93 8.55 2.28
N TYR A 58 7.71 8.27 3.32
CA TYR A 58 7.49 7.11 4.18
C TYR A 58 6.55 7.51 5.32
N VAL A 59 5.51 6.72 5.57
CA VAL A 59 4.40 7.12 6.46
C VAL A 59 4.10 6.03 7.50
N GLY A 60 4.07 6.46 8.76
CA GLY A 60 3.71 5.69 9.95
C GLY A 60 4.78 4.69 10.40
N ASP A 61 4.95 4.52 11.71
CA ASP A 61 6.04 3.72 12.28
C ASP A 61 5.61 2.35 12.84
N ALA A 62 6.50 1.37 12.69
CA ALA A 62 6.39 0.00 13.19
C ALA A 62 7.81 -0.54 13.44
N ASP A 63 8.26 -0.48 14.71
CA ASP A 63 9.58 -0.97 15.15
C ASP A 63 10.77 -0.46 14.31
N GLY A 64 10.77 0.82 13.93
CA GLY A 64 11.80 1.43 13.07
C GLY A 64 11.68 1.14 11.57
N LYS A 65 10.66 0.36 11.18
CA LYS A 65 10.18 0.22 9.81
C LYS A 65 8.92 1.07 9.60
N LYS A 66 8.51 1.25 8.35
CA LYS A 66 7.43 2.17 7.94
C LYS A 66 6.21 1.44 7.39
N ARG A 67 4.99 1.90 7.71
CA ARG A 67 3.73 1.20 7.39
C ARG A 67 3.22 1.43 5.97
N SER A 68 3.74 2.43 5.28
CA SER A 68 3.39 2.74 3.91
C SER A 68 4.43 3.64 3.25
N VAL A 69 4.42 3.64 1.92
CA VAL A 69 5.13 4.61 1.08
C VAL A 69 4.12 5.30 0.17
N GLU A 70 4.10 6.62 0.22
CA GLU A 70 3.35 7.45 -0.71
C GLU A 70 4.27 7.92 -1.83
N ILE A 71 3.80 7.76 -3.06
CA ILE A 71 4.52 8.09 -4.28
C ILE A 71 3.90 9.34 -4.87
N TYR A 72 4.74 10.33 -5.14
CA TYR A 72 4.38 11.57 -5.81
C TYR A 72 5.17 11.74 -7.10
N TYR A 73 4.53 12.30 -8.12
CA TYR A 73 5.18 12.75 -9.36
C TYR A 73 4.58 14.09 -9.78
N ASP A 74 5.41 15.07 -10.16
CA ASP A 74 4.99 16.45 -10.42
C ASP A 74 4.23 17.12 -9.25
N ARG A 75 4.53 16.71 -8.00
CA ARG A 75 3.82 17.11 -6.77
C ARG A 75 2.36 16.65 -6.72
N ARG A 76 1.96 15.67 -7.54
CA ARG A 76 0.67 14.97 -7.44
C ARG A 76 0.90 13.62 -6.80
N HIS A 77 0.00 13.20 -5.91
CA HIS A 77 -0.05 11.83 -5.43
C HIS A 77 -0.37 10.89 -6.59
N VAL A 78 0.35 9.77 -6.67
CA VAL A 78 0.23 8.75 -7.73
C VAL A 78 -0.24 7.42 -7.16
N ARG A 79 0.32 7.01 -6.02
CA ARG A 79 -0.03 5.75 -5.34
C ARG A 79 0.42 5.78 -3.88
N THR A 80 -0.40 5.22 -2.98
CA THR A 80 0.07 4.73 -1.67
C THR A 80 0.28 3.22 -1.77
N ILE A 81 1.45 2.74 -1.37
CA ILE A 81 1.75 1.31 -1.19
C ILE A 81 1.75 1.04 0.31
N ASP A 82 0.90 0.13 0.74
CA ASP A 82 0.68 -0.24 2.14
C ASP A 82 1.52 -1.47 2.57
N HIS A 83 1.48 -1.76 3.87
CA HIS A 83 2.23 -2.86 4.50
C HIS A 83 1.56 -4.23 4.36
N SER A 84 0.55 -4.42 3.49
CA SER A 84 -0.05 -5.74 3.29
C SER A 84 0.93 -6.81 2.81
N PHE A 85 2.12 -6.41 2.35
CA PHE A 85 3.25 -7.29 1.99
C PHE A 85 4.54 -6.94 2.76
N GLY A 86 4.41 -6.56 4.04
CA GLY A 86 5.52 -6.27 4.95
C GLY A 86 5.79 -4.78 5.19
N GLU A 87 6.61 -4.46 6.19
CA GLU A 87 6.97 -3.07 6.52
C GLU A 87 8.13 -2.55 5.67
N PHE A 88 8.16 -1.26 5.35
CA PHE A 88 9.20 -0.64 4.51
C PHE A 88 10.42 -0.19 5.33
N GLN A 89 11.61 -0.32 4.76
CA GLN A 89 12.81 0.34 5.29
C GLN A 89 12.96 1.72 4.63
N GLN A 90 13.16 2.75 5.45
CA GLN A 90 13.38 4.12 4.99
C GLN A 90 14.82 4.27 4.51
N GLU A 91 15.00 4.79 3.30
CA GLU A 91 16.31 5.10 2.71
C GLU A 91 16.36 6.61 2.38
N LEU A 92 17.43 7.29 2.81
CA LEU A 92 17.61 8.73 2.64
C LEU A 92 19.02 9.04 2.09
N PRO A 93 19.15 9.65 0.89
CA PRO A 93 18.09 9.86 -0.09
C PRO A 93 17.57 8.53 -0.64
N ALA A 94 16.33 8.51 -1.15
CA ALA A 94 15.77 7.29 -1.75
C ALA A 94 16.57 6.85 -2.98
N SER A 95 16.87 5.55 -3.09
CA SER A 95 17.59 4.98 -4.22
C SER A 95 16.75 5.04 -5.51
N MET A 96 17.23 5.77 -6.51
CA MET A 96 16.53 6.00 -7.77
C MET A 96 17.41 5.86 -9.00
N SER A 97 16.77 5.38 -10.06
CA SER A 97 17.26 5.34 -11.44
C SER A 97 17.85 6.65 -11.96
N SER A 98 18.70 6.57 -12.98
CA SER A 98 19.41 7.70 -13.59
C SER A 98 18.49 8.86 -14.01
N SER A 99 17.28 8.57 -14.51
CA SER A 99 16.28 9.58 -14.88
C SER A 99 15.48 10.08 -13.69
N GLY A 100 15.39 9.31 -12.59
CA GLY A 100 14.50 9.57 -11.45
C GLY A 100 13.03 9.24 -11.74
N ASN A 101 12.77 8.31 -12.68
CA ASN A 101 11.43 7.79 -12.95
C ASN A 101 11.14 6.46 -12.24
N ILE A 102 12.17 5.71 -11.82
CA ILE A 102 12.04 4.45 -11.07
C ILE A 102 12.74 4.59 -9.71
N VAL A 103 12.05 4.14 -8.65
CA VAL A 103 12.57 4.04 -7.27
C VAL A 103 12.72 2.58 -6.83
N LEU A 104 13.74 2.34 -6.01
CA LEU A 104 13.94 1.10 -5.26
C LEU A 104 13.35 1.27 -3.85
N LEU A 105 12.45 0.37 -3.43
CA LEU A 105 11.86 0.37 -2.09
C LEU A 105 12.14 -0.96 -1.38
N HIS A 106 12.89 -0.90 -0.28
CA HIS A 106 13.16 -2.04 0.58
C HIS A 106 11.94 -2.34 1.48
N GLN A 107 11.52 -3.59 1.54
CA GLN A 107 10.37 -4.05 2.33
C GLN A 107 10.69 -5.39 3.02
N VAL A 108 10.15 -5.60 4.21
CA VAL A 108 10.42 -6.76 5.05
C VAL A 108 9.12 -7.43 5.43
N GLU A 109 8.90 -8.65 4.96
CA GLU A 109 7.80 -9.49 5.45
C GLU A 109 8.26 -10.16 6.75
N SER A 110 7.57 -9.83 7.85
CA SER A 110 7.84 -10.37 9.19
C SER A 110 6.79 -11.43 9.53
N GLY A 111 7.21 -12.58 10.09
CA GLY A 111 6.29 -13.65 10.50
C GLY A 111 6.85 -14.51 11.63
N THR A 112 6.03 -15.43 12.16
CA THR A 112 6.40 -16.36 13.24
C THR A 112 6.22 -17.80 12.82
N LEU A 113 7.25 -18.62 13.04
CA LEU A 113 7.23 -20.07 12.82
C LEU A 113 7.23 -20.78 14.18
N HIS A 114 6.23 -21.64 14.40
CA HIS A 114 6.21 -22.55 15.55
C HIS A 114 7.07 -23.77 15.20
N VAL A 115 8.27 -23.83 15.79
CA VAL A 115 9.21 -24.95 15.60
C VAL A 115 8.90 -26.09 16.56
N SER A 116 8.37 -25.75 17.75
CA SER A 116 7.76 -26.68 18.69
C SER A 116 6.60 -25.98 19.44
N PRO A 117 5.82 -26.67 20.28
CA PRO A 117 4.78 -26.03 21.10
C PRO A 117 5.31 -24.94 22.05
N GLU A 118 6.60 -24.99 22.38
CA GLU A 118 7.27 -24.09 23.33
C GLU A 118 8.23 -23.11 22.61
N GLU A 119 8.51 -23.31 21.32
CA GLU A 119 9.49 -22.54 20.54
C GLU A 119 8.84 -21.82 19.36
N VAL A 120 8.80 -20.49 19.45
CA VAL A 120 8.38 -19.59 18.37
C VAL A 120 9.60 -18.84 17.86
N GLN A 121 9.95 -19.03 16.59
CA GLN A 121 11.01 -18.28 15.92
C GLN A 121 10.40 -17.17 15.05
N ARG A 122 10.90 -15.93 15.20
CA ARG A 122 10.60 -14.84 14.26
C ARG A 122 11.43 -15.05 12.99
N HIS A 123 10.76 -15.02 11.84
CA HIS A 123 11.38 -15.12 10.53
C HIS A 123 11.08 -13.83 9.75
N GLU A 124 12.10 -13.24 9.14
CA GLU A 124 11.95 -12.06 8.28
C GLU A 124 12.45 -12.35 6.87
N ARG A 125 11.74 -11.87 5.85
CA ARG A 125 12.13 -11.99 4.45
C ARG A 125 12.22 -10.62 3.81
N TYR A 126 13.41 -10.31 3.29
CA TYR A 126 13.73 -9.02 2.68
C TYR A 126 13.42 -9.04 1.18
N TYR A 127 12.74 -7.99 0.74
CA TYR A 127 12.41 -7.74 -0.66
C TYR A 127 12.88 -6.35 -1.09
N CYS A 128 13.22 -6.24 -2.37
CA CYS A 128 13.34 -4.99 -3.09
C CYS A 128 12.18 -4.88 -4.08
N ASN A 129 11.52 -3.74 -4.09
CA ASN A 129 10.40 -3.40 -4.95
C ASN A 129 10.82 -2.28 -5.90
N PHE A 130 10.62 -2.46 -7.20
CA PHE A 130 10.96 -1.47 -8.22
C PHE A 130 9.69 -0.79 -8.72
N VAL A 131 9.56 0.53 -8.56
CA VAL A 131 8.30 1.24 -8.85
C VAL A 131 8.51 2.39 -9.84
N ASP A 132 7.75 2.39 -10.94
CA ASP A 132 7.66 3.54 -11.86
C ASP A 132 6.88 4.67 -11.19
N LEU A 133 7.59 5.71 -10.76
CA LEU A 133 7.05 6.86 -10.04
C LEU A 133 5.98 7.61 -10.83
N ARG A 134 5.98 7.52 -12.17
CA ARG A 134 5.02 8.24 -13.03
C ARG A 134 3.61 7.67 -12.97
N THR A 135 3.49 6.36 -12.80
CA THR A 135 2.19 5.64 -12.80
C THR A 135 1.89 4.92 -11.49
N GLY A 136 2.90 4.78 -10.62
CA GLY A 136 2.85 3.97 -9.42
C GLY A 136 2.94 2.46 -9.71
N CYS A 137 3.25 2.04 -10.93
CA CYS A 137 3.38 0.63 -11.29
C CYS A 137 4.55 -0.02 -10.53
N LEU A 138 4.26 -1.04 -9.73
CA LEU A 138 5.27 -1.94 -9.20
C LEU A 138 5.71 -2.85 -10.35
N LEU A 139 6.86 -2.55 -10.93
CA LEU A 139 7.45 -3.23 -12.08
C LEU A 139 7.91 -4.63 -11.68
N ASP A 140 8.57 -4.75 -10.53
CA ASP A 140 9.21 -6.00 -10.09
C ASP A 140 9.36 -6.05 -8.57
N ARG A 141 9.42 -7.27 -8.02
CA ARG A 141 9.69 -7.57 -6.60
C ARG A 141 10.63 -8.77 -6.51
N ARG A 142 11.83 -8.56 -5.98
CA ARG A 142 12.88 -9.59 -5.86
C ARG A 142 13.37 -9.76 -4.43
N THR A 143 14.15 -10.80 -4.17
CA THR A 143 14.72 -11.14 -2.85
C THR A 143 16.20 -11.47 -2.94
N GLY A 144 16.94 -11.31 -1.85
CA GLY A 144 18.33 -11.76 -1.76
C GLY A 144 19.29 -10.92 -2.59
N GLU A 145 20.27 -11.56 -3.23
CA GLU A 145 21.38 -10.91 -3.94
C GLU A 145 20.96 -9.83 -4.94
N PHE A 146 19.82 -10.02 -5.62
CA PHE A 146 19.31 -9.04 -6.59
C PHE A 146 19.11 -7.64 -5.98
N CYS A 147 18.78 -7.58 -4.68
CA CYS A 147 18.57 -6.33 -3.96
C CYS A 147 19.87 -5.62 -3.55
N ALA A 148 21.03 -6.26 -3.71
CA ALA A 148 22.36 -5.70 -3.49
C ALA A 148 23.04 -5.21 -4.78
N GLY A 149 22.26 -5.05 -5.85
CA GLY A 149 22.69 -4.46 -7.12
C GLY A 149 22.81 -2.93 -7.08
N GLU A 150 22.95 -2.35 -8.26
CA GLU A 150 23.10 -0.90 -8.48
C GLU A 150 22.29 -0.39 -9.68
N TRP A 151 21.99 0.90 -9.69
CA TRP A 151 21.44 1.57 -10.86
C TRP A 151 22.50 1.74 -11.94
N ALA A 152 22.20 1.23 -13.13
CA ALA A 152 23.01 1.39 -14.34
C ALA A 152 22.41 2.46 -15.26
N GLU A 153 23.08 2.69 -16.40
CA GLU A 153 22.60 3.63 -17.42
C GLU A 153 21.22 3.23 -17.97
N ASN A 154 20.50 4.20 -18.52
CA ASN A 154 19.19 4.02 -19.15
C ASN A 154 18.14 3.38 -18.23
N ASP A 155 18.20 3.70 -16.93
CA ASP A 155 17.27 3.23 -15.88
C ASP A 155 17.22 1.70 -15.69
N THR A 156 18.28 1.01 -16.12
CA THR A 156 18.43 -0.43 -15.91
C THR A 156 18.97 -0.72 -14.50
N TRP A 157 18.66 -1.91 -13.98
CA TRP A 157 19.21 -2.40 -12.72
C TRP A 157 20.28 -3.46 -12.99
N ARG A 158 21.46 -3.33 -12.38
CA ARG A 158 22.54 -4.31 -12.45
C ARG A 158 22.60 -5.08 -11.15
N GLY A 159 22.29 -6.38 -11.18
CA GLY A 159 22.47 -7.27 -10.04
C GLY A 159 23.94 -7.45 -9.66
N SER A 160 24.19 -7.92 -8.44
CA SER A 160 25.53 -8.29 -7.94
C SER A 160 26.23 -9.36 -8.79
N ASP A 161 25.46 -10.20 -9.49
CA ASP A 161 25.93 -11.18 -10.46
C ASP A 161 26.36 -10.56 -11.82
N GLY A 162 26.29 -9.23 -11.94
CA GLY A 162 26.62 -8.46 -13.13
C GLY A 162 25.53 -8.44 -14.20
N ARG A 163 24.41 -9.17 -14.02
CA ARG A 163 23.31 -9.18 -14.99
C ARG A 163 22.55 -7.87 -14.92
N THR A 164 22.25 -7.31 -16.08
CA THR A 164 21.48 -6.05 -16.21
C THR A 164 20.07 -6.37 -16.67
N VAL A 165 19.07 -5.77 -16.03
CA VAL A 165 17.63 -5.95 -16.29
C VAL A 165 17.00 -4.61 -16.66
N ASN A 166 16.19 -4.60 -17.73
CA ASN A 166 15.33 -3.47 -18.06
C ASN A 166 13.99 -3.61 -17.32
N LEU A 167 13.86 -2.91 -16.19
CA LEU A 167 12.66 -2.99 -15.34
C LEU A 167 11.38 -2.52 -16.05
N LEU A 168 11.48 -1.70 -17.11
CA LEU A 168 10.32 -1.28 -17.89
C LEU A 168 9.78 -2.38 -18.82
N GLU A 169 10.61 -3.38 -19.16
CA GLU A 169 10.20 -4.57 -19.92
C GLU A 169 9.56 -5.66 -19.04
N GLU A 170 9.88 -5.69 -17.74
CA GLU A 170 9.23 -6.56 -16.73
C GLU A 170 7.79 -6.11 -16.39
N ARG A 171 7.35 -4.96 -16.92
CA ARG A 171 6.01 -4.39 -16.66
C ARG A 171 4.90 -5.34 -17.11
N ILE A 172 4.07 -5.74 -16.15
CA ILE A 172 2.85 -6.52 -16.37
C ILE A 172 1.80 -5.77 -17.22
N THR A 173 1.17 -6.48 -18.16
CA THR A 173 0.08 -6.00 -19.02
C THR A 173 -1.11 -6.96 -18.99
N ALA A 174 -2.31 -6.44 -19.26
CA ALA A 174 -3.54 -7.23 -19.27
C ALA A 174 -3.51 -8.32 -20.35
N ALA A 175 -2.84 -8.04 -21.47
CA ALA A 175 -2.63 -9.02 -22.55
C ALA A 175 -1.74 -10.20 -22.10
N GLN A 176 -0.68 -9.95 -21.31
CA GLN A 176 0.14 -11.03 -20.75
C GLN A 176 -0.64 -11.90 -19.77
N VAL A 177 -1.49 -11.30 -18.91
CA VAL A 177 -2.31 -12.06 -17.94
C VAL A 177 -3.40 -12.90 -18.64
N VAL A 178 -4.02 -12.39 -19.71
CA VAL A 178 -4.94 -13.19 -20.54
C VAL A 178 -4.19 -14.31 -21.29
N GLY A 179 -2.94 -14.08 -21.68
CA GLY A 179 -2.10 -15.05 -22.36
C GLY A 179 -1.43 -16.10 -21.45
N SER A 180 -1.40 -15.89 -20.13
CA SER A 180 -0.76 -16.82 -19.19
C SER A 180 -1.65 -18.03 -18.89
N SER A 181 -1.09 -19.24 -19.02
CA SER A 181 -1.77 -20.50 -18.72
C SER A 181 -1.92 -20.81 -17.22
N GLN A 182 -1.44 -19.91 -16.36
CA GLN A 182 -1.53 -20.01 -14.91
C GLN A 182 -2.19 -18.74 -14.35
N PRO A 183 -2.92 -18.83 -13.23
CA PRO A 183 -3.42 -17.65 -12.54
C PRO A 183 -2.24 -16.74 -12.12
N PRO A 184 -2.48 -15.43 -11.93
CA PRO A 184 -1.49 -14.50 -11.39
C PRO A 184 -0.92 -15.04 -10.07
N ALA A 185 0.39 -14.91 -9.87
CA ALA A 185 1.03 -15.37 -8.64
C ALA A 185 0.56 -14.55 -7.43
N ASP A 186 0.45 -15.19 -6.26
CA ASP A 186 0.14 -14.49 -4.99
C ASP A 186 1.27 -13.52 -4.63
N GLY A 187 1.09 -12.25 -4.99
CA GLY A 187 2.07 -11.19 -4.73
C GLY A 187 1.66 -9.83 -5.30
N PRO A 188 2.25 -8.73 -4.82
CA PRO A 188 1.79 -7.38 -5.14
C PRO A 188 1.98 -7.03 -6.62
N VAL A 189 3.00 -7.56 -7.30
CA VAL A 189 3.28 -7.35 -8.74
C VAL A 189 2.13 -7.88 -9.59
N TRP A 190 1.62 -9.06 -9.26
CA TRP A 190 0.60 -9.78 -10.01
C TRP A 190 -0.83 -9.53 -9.47
N SER A 191 -1.04 -8.42 -8.76
CA SER A 191 -2.35 -8.02 -8.26
C SER A 191 -3.12 -7.17 -9.28
N TYR A 192 -4.46 -7.26 -9.28
CA TYR A 192 -5.31 -6.44 -10.15
C TYR A 192 -5.09 -4.93 -9.94
N ARG A 193 -4.94 -4.52 -8.68
CA ARG A 193 -4.60 -3.14 -8.30
C ARG A 193 -3.29 -2.69 -8.94
N ASN A 194 -2.26 -3.54 -8.97
CA ASN A 194 -1.00 -3.20 -9.64
C ASN A 194 -1.16 -3.16 -11.17
N LEU A 195 -1.89 -4.11 -11.75
CA LEU A 195 -2.17 -4.12 -13.18
C LEU A 195 -2.81 -2.79 -13.63
N ARG A 196 -3.80 -2.26 -12.90
CA ARG A 196 -4.42 -0.93 -13.16
C ARG A 196 -3.42 0.24 -13.13
N HIS A 197 -2.28 0.13 -12.44
CA HIS A 197 -1.19 1.12 -12.45
C HIS A 197 -0.15 0.87 -13.56
N CYS A 198 0.01 -0.38 -14.01
CA CYS A 198 1.02 -0.77 -14.99
C CYS A 198 0.53 -0.70 -16.44
N ASP A 199 -0.71 -1.12 -16.69
CA ASP A 199 -1.37 -1.12 -18.00
C ASP A 199 -2.80 -0.59 -17.83
N PRO A 200 -2.99 0.72 -17.54
CA PRO A 200 -4.31 1.25 -17.18
C PRO A 200 -5.39 0.98 -18.23
N PRO A 201 -6.66 0.70 -17.84
CA PRO A 201 -7.72 0.41 -18.79
C PRO A 201 -7.91 1.51 -19.83
N GLY A 202 -8.12 1.09 -21.08
CA GLY A 202 -8.54 1.96 -22.17
C GLY A 202 -8.72 1.21 -23.48
N ARG A 203 -9.26 1.88 -24.50
CA ARG A 203 -9.58 1.32 -25.84
C ARG A 203 -8.62 0.27 -26.43
N HIS A 204 -7.32 0.38 -26.17
CA HIS A 204 -6.29 -0.52 -26.70
C HIS A 204 -6.17 -1.86 -25.96
N ASN A 205 -6.44 -1.90 -24.65
CA ASN A 205 -6.38 -3.11 -23.80
C ASN A 205 -7.77 -3.52 -23.26
N ARG A 206 -8.84 -2.76 -23.54
CA ARG A 206 -10.23 -2.98 -23.11
C ARG A 206 -10.71 -4.43 -23.26
N ARG A 207 -10.39 -5.09 -24.37
CA ARG A 207 -10.78 -6.50 -24.59
C ARG A 207 -10.11 -7.45 -23.58
N SER A 208 -8.83 -7.23 -23.27
CA SER A 208 -8.11 -8.01 -22.28
C SER A 208 -8.74 -7.84 -20.90
N TYR A 209 -9.03 -6.61 -20.49
CA TYR A 209 -9.70 -6.34 -19.23
C TYR A 209 -11.10 -6.98 -19.12
N ILE A 210 -11.93 -6.90 -20.16
CA ILE A 210 -13.23 -7.59 -20.20
C ILE A 210 -13.04 -9.10 -19.95
N THR A 211 -12.11 -9.75 -20.64
CA THR A 211 -11.82 -11.18 -20.43
C THR A 211 -11.30 -11.48 -19.01
N LEU A 212 -10.52 -10.59 -18.39
CA LEU A 212 -10.06 -10.74 -17.01
C LEU A 212 -11.20 -10.64 -15.99
N LEU A 213 -12.19 -9.76 -16.23
CA LEU A 213 -13.39 -9.63 -15.40
C LEU A 213 -14.36 -10.80 -15.60
N GLU A 214 -14.61 -11.22 -16.85
CA GLU A 214 -15.48 -12.37 -17.19
C GLU A 214 -15.02 -13.66 -16.50
N ALA A 215 -13.71 -13.92 -16.50
CA ALA A 215 -13.12 -15.09 -15.85
C ALA A 215 -12.79 -14.86 -14.35
N ASN A 216 -13.03 -13.65 -13.82
CA ASN A 216 -12.64 -13.18 -12.49
C ASN A 216 -11.23 -13.65 -12.07
N VAL A 217 -10.24 -13.43 -12.94
CA VAL A 217 -8.89 -14.04 -12.83
C VAL A 217 -8.18 -13.68 -11.51
N PHE A 218 -8.46 -12.50 -10.95
CA PHE A 218 -7.87 -12.01 -9.70
C PHE A 218 -8.74 -12.27 -8.46
N SER A 219 -9.80 -13.09 -8.57
CA SER A 219 -10.72 -13.42 -7.47
C SER A 219 -11.30 -12.18 -6.76
N LEU A 220 -11.69 -11.16 -7.54
CA LEU A 220 -12.33 -9.95 -7.04
C LEU A 220 -13.63 -10.29 -6.31
N THR A 221 -13.96 -9.54 -5.25
CA THR A 221 -15.25 -9.65 -4.57
C THR A 221 -16.39 -9.22 -5.49
N ALA A 222 -17.63 -9.61 -5.19
CA ALA A 222 -18.79 -9.21 -6.00
C ALA A 222 -18.96 -7.68 -6.07
N GLU A 223 -18.59 -6.96 -5.01
CA GLU A 223 -18.58 -5.49 -4.96
C GLU A 223 -17.50 -4.90 -5.88
N GLN A 224 -16.25 -5.38 -5.78
CA GLN A 224 -15.15 -4.96 -6.64
C GLN A 224 -15.45 -5.25 -8.12
N LEU A 225 -15.92 -6.46 -8.43
CA LEU A 225 -16.26 -6.87 -9.78
C LEU A 225 -17.41 -6.01 -10.35
N GLY A 226 -18.42 -5.66 -9.53
CA GLY A 226 -19.49 -4.75 -9.93
C GLY A 226 -18.99 -3.35 -10.29
N ALA A 227 -18.13 -2.77 -9.45
CA ALA A 227 -17.54 -1.46 -9.70
C ALA A 227 -16.64 -1.43 -10.96
N GLU A 228 -15.85 -2.48 -11.20
CA GLU A 228 -15.02 -2.59 -12.41
C GLU A 228 -15.85 -2.78 -13.69
N TRP A 229 -17.02 -3.44 -13.61
CA TRP A 229 -17.95 -3.51 -14.73
C TRP A 229 -18.60 -2.16 -15.06
N GLU A 230 -18.97 -1.37 -14.04
CA GLU A 230 -19.48 0.01 -14.23
C GLU A 230 -18.41 0.93 -14.85
N ASP A 231 -17.16 0.85 -14.37
CA ASP A 231 -16.03 1.59 -14.94
C ASP A 231 -15.76 1.19 -16.41
N SER A 232 -16.01 -0.07 -16.78
CA SER A 232 -15.77 -0.61 -18.13
C SER A 232 -16.58 0.02 -19.27
N GLU A 233 -17.62 0.78 -18.94
CA GLU A 233 -18.37 1.60 -19.91
C GLU A 233 -17.55 2.81 -20.41
N ASN A 234 -16.52 3.23 -19.66
CA ASN A 234 -15.74 4.45 -19.91
C ASN A 234 -14.33 4.21 -20.51
N TRP A 235 -13.92 2.96 -20.72
CA TRP A 235 -12.60 2.55 -21.25
C TRP A 235 -12.43 2.72 -22.77
#